data_AF-A0AAV2R9F3-F1
#
_entry.id   AF-A0AAV2R9F3-F1
#
_cell.length_a   1.000
_cell.length_b   1.000
_cell.length_c   1.000
_cell.angle_alpha   90.00
_cell.angle_beta   90.00
_cell.angle_gamma   90.00
#
_symmetry.space_group_name_H-M   'P 1'
#
loop_
_entity.id
_entity.type
_entity.pdbx_description
1 polymer ?
#
loop_
_entity_poly.entity_id
_entity_poly.type
_entity_poly.pdbx_seq_one_letter_code
_entity_poly.pdbx_strand_id
1 'polypeptide(L)'
;EIRVGSHRSLFHPEDLINHKEDAANNFARGHYTVGQAVIEQTMERVRKQAEACPGLQGFMMFHSFGGGTGSGFTALLLDRLNVEFGKSNLLRYAVFPSPKLSTSVVEPINSVLHASATMEMDHCVFIFDNEATYNLCHHKLGIASPHYSHLNHHVAQVVSASTAALRFDGDLNVDMQDFRTNLVPLPRLHFPVMSYAPVIARDRARYAQPDAC
;
A
#
# COMPACT_ATOMS: atom_id res chain seq x y z
N GLU A 1 -8.09 11.98 11.99
CA GLU A 1 -6.78 12.66 11.89
C GLU A 1 -6.58 13.40 10.57
N ILE A 2 -6.69 12.74 9.40
CA ILE A 2 -6.47 13.40 8.09
C ILE A 2 -7.33 14.66 7.90
N ARG A 3 -8.62 14.62 8.26
CA ARG A 3 -9.56 15.75 8.17
C ARG A 3 -9.20 16.97 9.04
N VAL A 4 -8.32 16.82 10.02
CA VAL A 4 -7.94 17.88 10.98
C VAL A 4 -6.45 18.21 10.97
N GLY A 5 -5.63 17.37 10.34
CA GLY A 5 -4.17 17.53 10.28
C GLY A 5 -3.70 18.65 9.36
N SER A 6 -2.38 18.75 9.21
CA SER A 6 -1.73 19.78 8.38
C SER A 6 -2.17 19.76 6.91
N HIS A 7 -2.56 18.60 6.40
CA HIS A 7 -2.97 18.39 4.99
C HIS A 7 -4.50 18.31 4.82
N ARG A 8 -5.28 18.84 5.76
CA ARG A 8 -6.76 18.75 5.75
C ARG A 8 -7.42 19.31 4.49
N SER A 9 -6.79 20.28 3.83
CA SER A 9 -7.30 20.94 2.62
C SER A 9 -6.81 20.29 1.33
N LEU A 10 -5.96 19.27 1.40
CA LEU A 10 -5.39 18.62 0.23
C LEU A 10 -6.38 17.65 -0.43
N PHE A 11 -7.22 16.99 0.37
CA PHE A 11 -8.13 15.94 -0.10
C PHE A 11 -9.57 16.45 -0.16
N HIS A 12 -10.29 16.06 -1.21
CA HIS A 12 -11.72 16.34 -1.29
C HIS A 12 -12.46 15.57 -0.17
N PRO A 13 -13.34 16.22 0.62
CA PRO A 13 -13.98 15.57 1.77
C PRO A 13 -14.82 14.33 1.44
N GLU A 14 -15.32 14.23 0.21
CA GLU A 14 -16.09 13.07 -0.28
C GLU A 14 -15.22 11.85 -0.59
N ASP A 15 -13.92 12.03 -0.83
CA ASP A 15 -12.99 10.92 -1.07
C ASP A 15 -12.48 10.31 0.26
N LEU A 16 -12.74 10.98 1.39
CA LEU A 16 -12.42 10.50 2.73
C LEU A 16 -13.57 9.68 3.32
N ILE A 17 -13.80 8.47 2.81
CA ILE A 17 -14.92 7.63 3.24
C ILE A 17 -14.61 6.95 4.58
N ASN A 18 -15.55 7.01 5.52
CA ASN A 18 -15.48 6.32 6.80
C ASN A 18 -16.83 5.70 7.17
N HIS A 19 -16.77 4.66 8.00
CA HIS A 19 -17.95 3.99 8.55
C HIS A 19 -17.90 3.99 10.08
N LYS A 20 -19.05 3.75 10.72
CA LYS A 20 -19.17 3.82 12.18
C LYS A 20 -18.52 2.62 12.87
N GLU A 21 -18.62 1.45 12.26
CA GLU A 21 -18.05 0.21 12.78
C GLU A 21 -16.77 -0.17 12.04
N ASP A 22 -15.80 -0.70 12.77
CA ASP A 22 -14.63 -1.33 12.19
C ASP A 22 -14.86 -2.83 11.95
N ALA A 23 -13.89 -3.47 11.29
CA ALA A 23 -13.90 -4.92 11.09
C ALA A 23 -13.39 -5.71 12.31
N ALA A 24 -13.01 -5.05 13.41
CA ALA A 24 -12.45 -5.64 14.63
C ALA A 24 -11.42 -6.76 14.40
N ASN A 25 -10.42 -6.51 13.54
CA ASN A 25 -9.39 -7.48 13.16
C ASN A 25 -9.93 -8.82 12.61
N ASN A 26 -11.11 -8.82 12.00
CA ASN A 26 -11.73 -10.02 11.43
C ASN A 26 -11.97 -9.84 9.93
N PHE A 27 -11.29 -10.68 9.12
CA PHE A 27 -11.45 -10.72 7.66
C PHE A 27 -12.92 -10.85 7.24
N ALA A 28 -13.67 -11.77 7.83
CA ALA A 28 -15.06 -12.02 7.46
C ALA A 28 -15.96 -10.82 7.73
N ARG A 29 -15.68 -10.03 8.78
CA ARG A 29 -16.39 -8.77 9.00
C ARG A 29 -16.09 -7.75 7.90
N GLY A 30 -14.81 -7.59 7.56
CA GLY A 30 -14.37 -6.69 6.50
C GLY A 30 -14.91 -7.07 5.11
N HIS A 31 -15.06 -8.36 4.83
CA HIS A 31 -15.46 -8.84 3.50
C HIS A 31 -16.98 -9.08 3.35
N TYR A 32 -17.61 -9.74 4.32
CA TYR A 32 -18.99 -10.22 4.16
C TYR A 32 -20.06 -9.37 4.87
N THR A 33 -19.71 -8.54 5.85
CA THR A 33 -20.71 -7.80 6.64
C THR A 33 -20.47 -6.30 6.64
N VAL A 34 -19.55 -5.79 7.47
CA VAL A 34 -19.27 -4.35 7.61
C VAL A 34 -18.84 -3.74 6.27
N GLY A 35 -18.01 -4.45 5.50
CA GLY A 35 -17.58 -3.97 4.18
C GLY A 35 -18.71 -3.80 3.17
N GLN A 36 -19.74 -4.63 3.23
CA GLN A 36 -20.89 -4.55 2.31
C GLN A 36 -21.68 -3.25 2.51
N ALA A 37 -21.65 -2.67 3.71
CA ALA A 37 -22.31 -1.40 3.99
C ALA A 37 -21.61 -0.18 3.34
N VAL A 38 -20.35 -0.32 2.92
CA VAL A 38 -19.49 0.79 2.48
C VAL A 38 -19.01 0.63 1.04
N ILE A 39 -19.04 -0.59 0.51
CA ILE A 39 -18.47 -0.91 -0.81
C ILE A 39 -19.10 -0.11 -1.95
N GLU A 40 -20.43 0.03 -1.97
CA GLU A 40 -21.13 0.77 -3.03
C GLU A 40 -20.75 2.25 -3.04
N GLN A 41 -20.71 2.88 -1.85
CA GLN A 41 -20.26 4.26 -1.71
C GLN A 41 -18.80 4.42 -2.16
N THR A 42 -17.96 3.43 -1.85
CA THR A 42 -16.53 3.45 -2.24
C THR A 42 -16.37 3.33 -3.75
N MET A 43 -17.03 2.37 -4.37
CA MET A 43 -17.00 2.17 -5.82
C MET A 43 -17.55 3.38 -6.57
N GLU A 44 -18.58 4.03 -6.05
CA GLU A 44 -19.11 5.26 -6.65
C GLU A 44 -18.10 6.41 -6.64
N ARG A 45 -17.32 6.56 -5.55
CA ARG A 45 -16.22 7.54 -5.54
C ARG A 45 -15.11 7.16 -6.51
N VAL A 46 -14.76 5.88 -6.60
CA VAL A 46 -13.74 5.39 -7.54
C VAL A 46 -14.17 5.65 -8.99
N ARG A 47 -15.43 5.39 -9.36
CA ARG A 47 -15.98 5.71 -10.69
C ARG A 47 -15.80 7.18 -11.04
N LYS A 48 -16.22 8.08 -10.16
CA LYS A 48 -16.11 9.52 -10.39
C LYS A 48 -14.67 9.96 -10.65
N GLN A 49 -13.71 9.38 -9.91
CA GLN A 49 -12.29 9.67 -10.13
C GLN A 49 -11.79 9.06 -11.45
N ALA A 50 -12.22 7.83 -11.78
CA ALA A 50 -11.86 7.18 -13.04
C ALA A 50 -12.41 7.92 -14.27
N GLU A 51 -13.65 8.40 -14.22
CA GLU A 51 -14.29 9.19 -15.29
C GLU A 51 -13.66 10.57 -15.46
N ALA A 52 -13.13 11.16 -14.39
CA ALA A 52 -12.40 12.42 -14.44
C ALA A 52 -11.03 12.28 -15.12
N CYS A 53 -10.50 11.07 -15.25
CA CYS A 53 -9.23 10.80 -15.92
C CYS A 53 -9.42 10.67 -17.44
N PRO A 54 -8.66 11.41 -18.28
CA PRO A 54 -8.73 11.26 -19.73
C PRO A 54 -8.18 9.90 -20.22
N GLY A 55 -7.38 9.22 -19.41
CA GLY A 55 -6.85 7.88 -19.68
C GLY A 55 -6.37 7.22 -18.39
N LEU A 56 -7.21 6.39 -17.77
CA LEU A 56 -6.87 5.67 -16.56
C LEU A 56 -5.92 4.51 -16.86
N GLN A 57 -4.68 4.59 -16.37
CA GLN A 57 -3.71 3.49 -16.49
C GLN A 57 -4.00 2.32 -15.53
N GLY A 58 -4.46 2.64 -14.31
CA GLY A 58 -4.58 1.66 -13.24
C GLY A 58 -4.85 2.24 -11.87
N PHE A 59 -4.84 1.35 -10.87
CA PHE A 59 -5.03 1.67 -9.46
C PHE A 59 -3.80 1.31 -8.64
N MET A 60 -3.50 2.13 -7.65
CA MET A 60 -2.54 1.81 -6.59
C MET A 60 -3.29 1.63 -5.27
N MET A 61 -3.13 0.48 -4.62
CA MET A 61 -3.80 0.18 -3.35
C MET A 61 -2.81 -0.01 -2.21
N PHE A 62 -3.10 0.62 -1.09
CA PHE A 62 -2.30 0.56 0.14
C PHE A 62 -3.14 -0.10 1.23
N HIS A 63 -2.67 -1.22 1.78
CA HIS A 63 -3.41 -1.95 2.80
C HIS A 63 -2.49 -2.83 3.66
N SER A 64 -3.05 -3.45 4.69
CA SER A 64 -2.37 -4.42 5.55
C SER A 64 -2.91 -5.83 5.33
N PHE A 65 -2.07 -6.85 5.33
CA PHE A 65 -2.50 -8.25 5.33
C PHE A 65 -3.14 -8.67 6.68
N GLY A 66 -2.65 -8.12 7.80
CA GLY A 66 -3.04 -8.56 9.13
C GLY A 66 -4.37 -7.99 9.67
N GLY A 67 -4.76 -6.77 9.27
CA GLY A 67 -5.94 -6.09 9.79
C GLY A 67 -7.25 -6.54 9.12
N GLY A 68 -8.36 -6.57 9.85
CA GLY A 68 -9.66 -7.06 9.32
C GLY A 68 -10.18 -6.24 8.14
N THR A 69 -10.06 -4.91 8.20
CA THR A 69 -10.45 -4.02 7.11
C THR A 69 -9.44 -4.11 5.95
N GLY A 70 -8.14 -3.96 6.23
CA GLY A 70 -7.10 -3.99 5.20
C GLY A 70 -6.97 -5.34 4.47
N SER A 71 -7.45 -6.43 5.07
CA SER A 71 -7.49 -7.75 4.46
C SER A 71 -8.86 -8.01 3.79
N GLY A 72 -9.93 -7.99 4.59
CA GLY A 72 -11.28 -8.35 4.15
C GLY A 72 -11.92 -7.35 3.20
N PHE A 73 -11.90 -6.06 3.55
CA PHE A 73 -12.50 -5.03 2.70
C PHE A 73 -11.70 -4.84 1.41
N THR A 74 -10.37 -4.94 1.46
CA THR A 74 -9.54 -4.89 0.26
C THR A 74 -9.84 -6.05 -0.69
N ALA A 75 -10.04 -7.27 -0.17
CA ALA A 75 -10.45 -8.39 -1.02
C ALA A 75 -11.81 -8.14 -1.68
N LEU A 76 -12.79 -7.62 -0.93
CA LEU A 76 -14.11 -7.25 -1.47
C LEU A 76 -14.01 -6.15 -2.53
N LEU A 77 -13.19 -5.13 -2.27
CA LEU A 77 -12.97 -4.02 -3.20
C LEU A 77 -12.33 -4.50 -4.50
N LEU A 78 -11.37 -5.43 -4.40
CA LEU A 78 -10.74 -6.05 -5.55
C LEU A 78 -11.74 -6.82 -6.42
N ASP A 79 -12.66 -7.58 -5.82
CA ASP A 79 -13.71 -8.27 -6.57
C ASP A 79 -14.53 -7.28 -7.41
N ARG A 80 -14.93 -6.15 -6.81
CA ARG A 80 -15.71 -5.11 -7.51
C ARG A 80 -14.90 -4.39 -8.58
N LEU A 81 -13.65 -4.04 -8.29
CA LEU A 81 -12.76 -3.38 -9.24
C LEU A 81 -12.43 -4.29 -10.42
N ASN A 82 -12.24 -5.58 -10.21
CA ASN A 82 -11.94 -6.52 -11.29
C ASN A 82 -13.15 -6.71 -12.22
N VAL A 83 -14.37 -6.68 -11.68
CA VAL A 83 -15.61 -6.75 -12.47
C VAL A 83 -15.77 -5.49 -13.35
N GLU A 84 -15.53 -4.31 -12.79
CA GLU A 84 -15.82 -3.04 -13.48
C GLU A 84 -14.63 -2.52 -14.31
N PHE A 85 -13.41 -2.72 -13.82
CA PHE A 85 -12.16 -2.19 -14.38
C PHE A 85 -11.12 -3.29 -14.66
N GLY A 86 -11.53 -4.53 -14.95
CA GLY A 86 -10.62 -5.69 -15.11
C GLY A 86 -9.53 -5.59 -16.18
N LYS A 87 -9.54 -4.55 -17.03
CA LYS A 87 -8.45 -4.26 -17.98
C LYS A 87 -7.40 -3.31 -17.43
N SER A 88 -7.69 -2.59 -16.35
CA SER A 88 -6.81 -1.61 -15.73
C SER A 88 -5.70 -2.29 -14.94
N ASN A 89 -4.52 -1.66 -14.87
CA ASN A 89 -3.43 -2.20 -14.08
C ASN A 89 -3.69 -2.04 -12.58
N LEU A 90 -3.16 -2.96 -11.78
CA LEU A 90 -3.31 -2.93 -10.34
C LEU A 90 -1.96 -3.14 -9.65
N LEU A 91 -1.48 -2.12 -8.95
CA LEU A 91 -0.31 -2.21 -8.08
C LEU A 91 -0.76 -2.16 -6.63
N ARG A 92 -0.27 -3.08 -5.80
CA ARG A 92 -0.56 -3.05 -4.36
C ARG A 92 0.71 -2.88 -3.56
N TYR A 93 0.61 -2.10 -2.50
CA TYR A 93 1.61 -1.90 -1.48
C TYR A 93 1.03 -2.41 -0.17
N ALA A 94 1.49 -3.57 0.24
CA ALA A 94 0.85 -4.33 1.29
C ALA A 94 1.80 -4.53 2.48
N VAL A 95 1.34 -4.15 3.67
CA VAL A 95 2.09 -4.35 4.90
C VAL A 95 1.83 -5.75 5.44
N PHE A 96 2.89 -6.56 5.49
CA PHE A 96 2.86 -7.92 6.02
C PHE A 96 3.00 -7.90 7.54
N PRO A 97 2.25 -8.74 8.27
CA PRO A 97 2.38 -8.84 9.72
C PRO A 97 3.75 -9.39 10.12
N SER A 98 4.23 -8.98 11.30
CA SER A 98 5.42 -9.53 11.93
C SER A 98 5.05 -10.15 13.28
N PRO A 99 5.60 -11.32 13.65
CA PRO A 99 5.35 -11.94 14.94
C PRO A 99 5.69 -11.06 16.15
N LYS A 100 6.70 -10.18 16.03
CA LYS A 100 7.20 -9.36 17.14
C LYS A 100 6.45 -8.02 17.29
N LEU A 101 5.88 -7.53 16.20
CA LEU A 101 5.17 -6.25 16.13
C LEU A 101 3.66 -6.43 15.90
N SER A 102 3.18 -7.67 15.94
CA SER A 102 1.78 -8.02 15.73
C SER A 102 0.92 -7.37 16.79
N THR A 103 -0.17 -6.74 16.36
CA THR A 103 -1.15 -6.12 17.26
C THR A 103 -2.32 -7.05 17.57
N SER A 104 -2.41 -8.17 16.85
CA SER A 104 -3.54 -9.09 16.93
C SER A 104 -3.14 -10.54 16.65
N VAL A 105 -3.59 -11.44 17.52
CA VAL A 105 -3.33 -12.88 17.41
C VAL A 105 -3.91 -13.52 16.15
N VAL A 106 -4.88 -12.87 15.50
CA VAL A 106 -5.56 -13.38 14.29
C VAL A 106 -4.97 -12.86 12.97
N GLU A 107 -3.88 -12.06 13.02
CA GLU A 107 -3.21 -11.57 11.81
C GLU A 107 -2.80 -12.68 10.82
N PRO A 108 -2.31 -13.86 11.25
CA PRO A 108 -2.00 -14.95 10.33
C PRO A 108 -3.23 -15.47 9.58
N ILE A 109 -4.37 -15.58 10.26
CA ILE A 109 -5.63 -16.06 9.67
C ILE A 109 -6.10 -15.07 8.60
N ASN A 110 -6.12 -13.78 8.95
CA ASN A 110 -6.50 -12.71 8.01
C ASN A 110 -5.59 -12.70 6.77
N SER A 111 -4.29 -12.89 6.98
CA SER A 111 -3.30 -12.88 5.90
C SER A 111 -3.49 -14.04 4.92
N VAL A 112 -3.76 -15.25 5.43
CA VAL A 112 -4.01 -16.43 4.60
C VAL A 112 -5.32 -16.29 3.82
N LEU A 113 -6.40 -15.86 4.49
CA LEU A 113 -7.70 -15.66 3.85
C LEU A 113 -7.60 -14.59 2.75
N HIS A 114 -6.92 -13.48 3.03
CA HIS A 114 -6.70 -12.43 2.05
C HIS A 114 -5.86 -12.90 0.87
N ALA A 115 -4.71 -13.55 1.12
CA ALA A 115 -3.87 -14.09 0.06
C ALA A 115 -4.66 -15.04 -0.85
N SER A 116 -5.48 -15.93 -0.26
CA SER A 116 -6.33 -16.85 -1.02
C SER A 116 -7.41 -16.11 -1.84
N ALA A 117 -8.00 -15.07 -1.28
CA ALA A 117 -9.05 -14.31 -1.95
C ALA A 117 -8.52 -13.46 -3.11
N THR A 118 -7.30 -12.90 -3.01
CA THR A 118 -6.80 -11.94 -4.01
C THR A 118 -5.81 -12.49 -5.03
N MET A 119 -5.32 -13.72 -4.84
CA MET A 119 -4.27 -14.35 -5.66
C MET A 119 -4.51 -14.27 -7.19
N GLU A 120 -5.76 -14.39 -7.64
CA GLU A 120 -6.08 -14.43 -9.07
C GLU A 120 -6.39 -13.04 -9.65
N MET A 121 -6.53 -12.00 -8.81
CA MET A 121 -6.89 -10.64 -9.22
C MET A 121 -5.69 -9.68 -9.24
N ASP A 122 -4.64 -10.01 -8.50
CA ASP A 122 -3.49 -9.14 -8.31
C ASP A 122 -2.53 -9.18 -9.50
N HIS A 123 -2.07 -8.01 -9.97
CA HIS A 123 -1.04 -7.96 -11.02
C HIS A 123 0.37 -7.90 -10.45
N CYS A 124 0.61 -7.09 -9.42
CA CYS A 124 1.89 -6.96 -8.74
C CYS A 124 1.69 -6.42 -7.32
N VAL A 125 2.29 -7.08 -6.33
CA VAL A 125 2.09 -6.79 -4.91
C VAL A 125 3.43 -6.63 -4.22
N PHE A 126 3.76 -5.38 -3.92
CA PHE A 126 4.93 -5.02 -3.15
C PHE A 126 4.67 -5.25 -1.67
N ILE A 127 5.46 -6.14 -1.07
CA ILE A 127 5.33 -6.49 0.33
C ILE A 127 6.29 -5.65 1.18
N PHE A 128 5.76 -5.02 2.23
CA PHE A 128 6.53 -4.37 3.29
C PHE A 128 6.45 -5.17 4.57
N ASP A 129 7.58 -5.63 5.09
CA ASP A 129 7.66 -6.25 6.41
C ASP A 129 7.86 -5.19 7.49
N ASN A 130 6.92 -5.13 8.44
CA ASN A 130 6.98 -4.22 9.57
C ASN A 130 8.23 -4.44 10.44
N GLU A 131 8.69 -5.68 10.62
CA GLU A 131 9.88 -5.99 11.42
C GLU A 131 11.14 -5.50 10.74
N ALA A 132 11.27 -5.80 9.45
CA ALA A 132 12.40 -5.33 8.66
C ALA A 132 12.48 -3.80 8.66
N THR A 133 11.34 -3.12 8.50
CA THR A 133 11.27 -1.65 8.51
C THR A 133 11.59 -1.07 9.89
N TYR A 134 11.11 -1.71 10.96
CA TYR A 134 11.41 -1.33 12.33
C TYR A 134 12.91 -1.48 12.63
N ASN A 135 13.49 -2.64 12.30
CA ASN A 135 14.91 -2.93 12.51
C ASN A 135 15.80 -1.97 11.71
N LEU A 136 15.39 -1.59 10.51
CA LEU A 136 16.08 -0.58 9.71
C LEU A 136 16.07 0.78 10.40
N CYS A 137 14.92 1.23 10.91
CA CYS A 137 14.83 2.47 11.67
C CYS A 137 15.68 2.43 12.94
N HIS A 138 15.67 1.31 13.65
CA HIS A 138 16.40 1.14 14.89
C HIS A 138 17.93 1.11 14.67
N HIS A 139 18.41 0.24 13.79
CA HIS A 139 19.83 -0.03 13.62
C HIS A 139 20.53 0.90 12.62
N LYS A 140 19.87 1.26 11.51
CA LYS A 140 20.49 2.09 10.45
C LYS A 140 20.28 3.58 10.70
N LEU A 141 19.07 3.97 11.12
CA LEU A 141 18.76 5.38 11.42
C LEU A 141 19.09 5.77 12.86
N GLY A 142 19.41 4.81 13.74
CA GLY A 142 19.79 5.08 15.13
C GLY A 142 18.64 5.53 16.02
N ILE A 143 17.40 5.22 15.64
CA ILE A 143 16.21 5.63 16.39
C ILE A 143 15.98 4.63 17.52
N ALA A 144 16.14 5.07 18.78
CA ALA A 144 16.03 4.18 19.94
C ALA A 144 14.67 3.47 20.04
N SER A 145 13.56 4.19 19.77
CA SER A 145 12.20 3.64 19.77
C SER A 145 11.46 4.09 18.50
N PRO A 146 11.55 3.33 17.39
CA PRO A 146 10.79 3.61 16.18
C PRO A 146 9.28 3.56 16.43
N HIS A 147 8.55 4.47 15.78
CA HIS A 147 7.08 4.58 15.84
C HIS A 147 6.55 4.50 14.41
N TYR A 148 5.24 4.28 14.23
CA TYR A 148 4.64 4.18 12.89
C TYR A 148 4.93 5.40 12.00
N SER A 149 5.12 6.60 12.55
CA SER A 149 5.56 7.76 11.78
C SER A 149 6.92 7.56 11.10
N HIS A 150 7.89 6.96 11.81
CA HIS A 150 9.22 6.64 11.29
C HIS A 150 9.15 5.55 10.21
N LEU A 151 8.41 4.47 10.48
CA LEU A 151 8.21 3.36 9.54
C LEU A 151 7.51 3.86 8.27
N ASN A 152 6.41 4.60 8.42
CA ASN A 152 5.64 5.14 7.30
C ASN A 152 6.44 6.16 6.48
N HIS A 153 7.35 6.93 7.11
CA HIS A 153 8.23 7.82 6.36
C HIS A 153 9.18 7.02 5.46
N HIS A 154 9.75 5.92 5.95
CA HIS A 154 10.58 5.05 5.13
C HIS A 154 9.78 4.37 4.01
N VAL A 155 8.62 3.80 4.33
CA VAL A 155 7.71 3.21 3.33
C VAL A 155 7.34 4.24 2.26
N ALA A 156 6.99 5.46 2.65
CA ALA A 156 6.67 6.54 1.71
C ALA A 156 7.85 6.91 0.80
N GLN A 157 9.09 6.89 1.30
CA GLN A 157 10.29 7.08 0.47
C GLN A 157 10.45 5.97 -0.57
N VAL A 158 10.27 4.70 -0.17
CA VAL A 158 10.34 3.55 -1.08
C VAL A 158 9.25 3.63 -2.15
N VAL A 159 8.00 3.92 -1.76
CA VAL A 159 6.88 4.10 -2.69
C VAL A 159 7.10 5.29 -3.63
N SER A 160 7.66 6.39 -3.12
CA SER A 160 7.99 7.55 -3.94
C SER A 160 9.03 7.20 -5.00
N ALA A 161 10.07 6.45 -4.61
CA ALA A 161 11.11 6.00 -5.53
C ALA A 161 10.57 5.01 -6.57
N SER A 162 9.75 4.03 -6.16
CA SER A 162 9.17 3.05 -7.10
C SER A 162 8.23 3.73 -8.11
N THR A 163 7.46 4.74 -7.70
CA THR A 163 6.53 5.46 -8.57
C THR A 163 7.15 6.66 -9.28
N ALA A 164 8.48 6.87 -9.17
CA ALA A 164 9.13 8.05 -9.76
C ALA A 164 8.99 8.09 -11.29
N ALA A 165 9.17 6.94 -11.95
CA ALA A 165 9.05 6.82 -13.41
C ALA A 165 7.63 7.07 -13.96
N LEU A 166 6.59 6.99 -13.10
CA LEU A 166 5.21 7.33 -13.46
C LEU A 166 4.91 8.83 -13.33
N ARG A 167 5.76 9.58 -12.63
CA ARG A 167 5.52 10.97 -12.24
C ARG A 167 6.46 11.96 -12.90
N PHE A 168 7.64 11.51 -13.31
CA PHE A 168 8.68 12.33 -13.89
C PHE A 168 9.17 11.71 -15.18
N ASP A 169 9.40 12.56 -16.18
CA ASP A 169 10.04 12.14 -17.42
C ASP A 169 11.48 11.70 -17.12
N GLY A 170 11.86 10.56 -17.68
CA GLY A 170 13.21 10.04 -17.58
C GLY A 170 13.63 9.29 -18.84
N ASP A 171 14.89 8.88 -18.90
CA ASP A 171 15.42 8.12 -20.04
C ASP A 171 14.77 6.73 -20.16
N LEU A 172 14.22 6.22 -19.06
CA LEU A 172 13.42 5.01 -18.99
C LEU A 172 12.03 5.35 -18.45
N ASN A 173 11.11 5.69 -19.34
CA ASN A 173 9.71 5.85 -18.98
C ASN A 173 9.11 4.46 -18.75
N VAL A 174 8.66 4.21 -17.53
CA VAL A 174 8.08 2.93 -17.10
C VAL A 174 6.60 3.19 -16.82
N ASP A 175 5.72 2.52 -17.55
CA ASP A 175 4.28 2.57 -17.32
C ASP A 175 3.86 1.58 -16.23
N MET A 176 2.64 1.73 -15.69
CA MET A 176 2.12 0.79 -14.68
C MET A 176 2.10 -0.67 -15.17
N GLN A 177 1.93 -0.88 -16.47
CA GLN A 177 1.94 -2.21 -17.09
C GLN A 177 3.33 -2.86 -17.04
N ASP A 178 4.40 -2.07 -17.12
CA ASP A 178 5.76 -2.57 -17.16
C ASP A 178 6.17 -3.24 -15.84
N PHE A 179 5.60 -2.81 -14.71
CA PHE A 179 5.78 -3.50 -13.44
C PHE A 179 5.33 -4.96 -13.51
N ARG A 180 4.19 -5.22 -14.13
CA ARG A 180 3.70 -6.59 -14.33
C ARG A 180 4.62 -7.33 -15.31
N THR A 181 4.89 -6.74 -16.47
CA THR A 181 5.65 -7.40 -17.54
C THR A 181 7.08 -7.73 -17.12
N ASN A 182 7.72 -6.86 -16.35
CA ASN A 182 9.15 -6.98 -15.99
C ASN A 182 9.38 -7.74 -14.68
N LEU A 183 8.46 -7.65 -13.71
CA LEU A 183 8.67 -8.24 -12.37
C LEU A 183 7.89 -9.53 -12.14
N VAL A 184 6.90 -9.85 -12.98
CA VAL A 184 5.97 -10.96 -12.75
C VAL A 184 6.08 -11.98 -13.87
N PRO A 185 6.93 -13.02 -13.72
CA PRO A 185 7.14 -14.03 -14.76
C PRO A 185 5.98 -15.01 -14.87
N LEU A 186 5.24 -15.23 -13.79
CA LEU A 186 4.06 -16.11 -13.74
C LEU A 186 2.92 -15.42 -12.99
N PRO A 187 1.65 -15.58 -13.41
CA PRO A 187 0.52 -14.86 -12.81
C PRO A 187 0.40 -15.01 -11.29
N ARG A 188 0.78 -16.17 -10.73
CA ARG A 188 0.72 -16.45 -9.27
C ARG A 188 2.01 -16.09 -8.51
N LEU A 189 3.07 -15.68 -9.20
CA LEU A 189 4.36 -15.27 -8.62
C LEU A 189 4.54 -13.76 -8.78
N HIS A 190 3.61 -12.99 -8.21
CA HIS A 190 3.53 -11.54 -8.37
C HIS A 190 3.92 -10.74 -7.13
N PHE A 191 4.76 -11.31 -6.25
CA PHE A 191 5.18 -10.70 -4.98
C PHE A 191 6.67 -10.31 -4.99
N PRO A 192 7.08 -9.23 -5.67
CA PRO A 192 8.46 -8.77 -5.63
C PRO A 192 8.84 -8.22 -4.25
N VAL A 193 10.08 -8.47 -3.87
CA VAL A 193 10.70 -7.89 -2.67
C VAL A 193 11.39 -6.58 -3.04
N MET A 194 11.11 -5.51 -2.31
CA MET A 194 11.77 -4.22 -2.53
C MET A 194 12.99 -4.07 -1.62
N SER A 195 14.04 -3.46 -2.17
CA SER A 195 15.22 -3.04 -1.43
C SER A 195 15.50 -1.58 -1.75
N TYR A 196 15.89 -0.81 -0.74
CA TYR A 196 16.15 0.62 -0.88
C TYR A 196 17.49 0.99 -0.26
N ALA A 197 18.29 1.75 -1.01
CA ALA A 197 19.57 2.28 -0.59
C ALA A 197 19.84 3.62 -1.31
N PRO A 198 20.59 4.54 -0.68
CA PRO A 198 21.15 4.46 0.66
C PRO A 198 20.14 4.84 1.76
N VAL A 199 20.31 4.27 2.96
CA VAL A 199 19.55 4.65 4.18
C VAL A 199 20.53 5.13 5.23
N ILE A 200 20.58 6.45 5.43
CA ILE A 200 21.59 7.11 6.26
C ILE A 200 20.91 7.94 7.37
N ALA A 201 21.40 7.79 8.60
CA ALA A 201 20.99 8.61 9.73
C ALA A 201 21.36 10.09 9.53
N ARG A 202 20.53 11.01 10.02
CA ARG A 202 20.72 12.47 9.86
C ARG A 202 22.11 12.94 10.31
N ASP A 203 22.64 12.38 11.40
CA ASP A 203 23.94 12.77 11.96
C ASP A 203 25.11 12.32 11.08
N ARG A 204 24.94 11.21 10.35
CA ARG A 204 25.95 10.67 9.42
C ARG A 204 25.86 11.29 8.03
N ALA A 205 24.68 11.80 7.65
CA ALA A 205 24.47 12.45 6.36
C ALA A 205 25.31 13.73 6.18
N ARG A 206 25.65 14.44 7.26
CA ARG A 206 26.47 15.66 7.21
C ARG A 206 27.91 15.43 6.75
N TYR A 207 28.44 14.21 6.89
CA TYR A 207 29.81 13.87 6.51
C TYR A 207 29.90 13.29 5.08
N ALA A 208 28.77 13.11 4.40
CA ALA A 208 28.69 12.51 3.06
C ALA A 208 28.51 13.55 1.95
N GLN A 209 28.80 14.83 2.20
CA GLN A 209 29.11 15.77 1.12
C GLN A 209 30.61 15.61 0.81
N PRO A 210 31.01 14.90 -0.26
CA PRO A 210 32.27 15.20 -0.91
C PRO A 210 32.13 16.59 -1.54
N ASP A 211 33.19 17.37 -1.46
CA ASP A 211 33.35 18.66 -2.14
C ASP A 211 32.82 18.59 -3.58
N ALA A 212 31.68 19.22 -3.83
CA ALA A 212 31.27 19.53 -5.19
C ALA A 212 32.00 20.82 -5.59
N CYS A 213 33.12 20.61 -6.28
CA CYS A 213 33.83 21.60 -7.08
C CYS A 213 32.98 22.00 -8.29
#